data_AF-A0A662GUR3-F1
#
_entry.id   AF-A0A662GUR3-F1
#
_cell.length_a   1.000
_cell.length_b   1.000
_cell.length_c   1.000
_cell.angle_alpha   90.00
_cell.angle_beta   90.00
_cell.angle_gamma   90.00
#
_symmetry.space_group_name_H-M   'P 1'
#
loop_
_entity.id
_entity.type
_entity.pdbx_description
1 polymer ?
#
loop_
_entity_poly.entity_id
_entity_poly.type
_entity_poly.pdbx_seq_one_letter_code
_entity_poly.pdbx_strand_id
1 'polypeptide(L)'
;MVIVYSYNKLLDFLNEVKAIADARNYTVKKGFIVQNIGFSQETAYRMLAIFERLGLLVIENNKLRLTSEGRKFVENVLDVVSQIKNEFPTYRYYDYGRVLGRILYALTDWQNKFETADECLTSLERLKNMIKKLSKASHENYRYYLSLLLWYDFENFDDPYALLHKVAKLKL
;
A
#
# COMPACT_ATOMS: atom_id res chain seq x y z
N MET A 1 -17.43 8.57 16.33
CA MET A 1 -16.29 8.88 17.22
C MET A 1 -15.07 9.06 16.35
N VAL A 2 -14.52 10.27 16.22
CA VAL A 2 -13.30 10.49 15.42
C VAL A 2 -12.13 10.00 16.26
N ILE A 3 -11.52 8.87 15.89
CA ILE A 3 -10.30 8.41 16.52
C ILE A 3 -9.18 9.35 16.08
N VAL A 4 -8.79 10.27 16.97
CA VAL A 4 -7.63 11.13 16.75
C VAL A 4 -6.40 10.33 17.15
N TYR A 5 -5.75 9.71 16.17
CA TYR A 5 -4.46 9.08 16.39
C TYR A 5 -3.41 10.15 16.70
N SER A 6 -2.58 9.89 17.71
CA SER A 6 -1.44 10.76 18.00
C SER A 6 -0.28 10.48 17.05
N TYR A 7 0.60 11.47 16.89
CA TYR A 7 1.85 11.31 16.14
C TYR A 7 2.68 10.11 16.62
N ASN A 8 2.64 9.78 17.92
CA ASN A 8 3.33 8.61 18.47
C ASN A 8 2.80 7.28 17.90
N LYS A 9 1.49 7.17 17.64
CA LYS A 9 0.91 5.98 17.01
C LYS A 9 1.35 5.84 15.56
N LEU A 10 1.38 6.96 14.83
CA LEU A 10 1.91 6.97 13.48
C LEU A 10 3.38 6.55 13.46
N LEU A 11 4.19 7.02 14.42
CA LEU A 11 5.58 6.58 14.56
C LEU A 11 5.71 5.08 14.86
N ASP A 12 4.91 4.53 15.76
CA ASP A 12 4.87 3.10 16.05
C ASP A 12 4.56 2.28 14.79
N PHE A 13 3.51 2.67 14.05
CA PHE A 13 3.14 2.03 12.79
C PHE A 13 4.28 2.06 11.77
N LEU A 14 4.92 3.21 11.59
CA LEU A 14 6.04 3.36 10.66
C LEU A 14 7.28 2.56 11.10
N ASN A 15 7.47 2.35 12.40
CA ASN A 15 8.54 1.48 12.90
C ASN A 15 8.26 0.03 12.51
N GLU A 16 7.03 -0.46 12.66
CA GLU A 16 6.62 -1.80 12.24
C GLU A 16 6.78 -2.00 10.72
N VAL A 17 6.27 -1.05 9.92
CA VAL A 17 6.41 -1.08 8.45
C VAL A 17 7.89 -1.07 8.05
N LYS A 18 8.70 -0.20 8.68
CA LYS A 18 10.14 -0.14 8.42
C LYS A 18 10.83 -1.46 8.76
N ALA A 19 10.51 -2.08 9.90
CA ALA A 19 11.13 -3.34 10.30
C ALA A 19 10.87 -4.45 9.26
N ILE A 20 9.65 -4.53 8.72
CA ILE A 20 9.29 -5.49 7.66
C ILE A 20 10.05 -5.17 6.36
N ALA A 21 10.13 -3.89 5.98
CA ALA A 21 10.86 -3.47 4.78
C ALA A 21 12.36 -3.74 4.88
N ASP A 22 12.97 -3.45 6.03
CA ASP A 22 14.39 -3.70 6.31
C ASP A 22 14.69 -5.22 6.27
N ALA A 23 13.80 -6.05 6.81
CA ALA A 23 13.91 -7.52 6.73
C ALA A 23 13.88 -8.05 5.28
N ARG A 24 13.32 -7.28 4.34
CA ARG A 24 13.34 -7.58 2.88
C ARG A 24 14.42 -6.80 2.12
N ASN A 25 15.42 -6.24 2.82
CA ASN A 25 16.54 -5.48 2.27
C ASN A 25 16.14 -4.17 1.55
N TYR A 26 15.00 -3.56 1.91
CA TYR A 26 14.64 -2.23 1.44
C TYR A 26 15.21 -1.16 2.36
N THR A 27 16.03 -0.26 1.83
CA THR A 27 16.44 0.94 2.56
C THR A 27 15.28 1.94 2.62
N VAL A 28 14.59 2.02 3.76
CA VAL A 28 13.47 2.96 3.95
C VAL A 28 13.70 3.94 5.10
N LYS A 29 13.21 5.18 4.91
CA LYS A 29 13.20 6.25 5.92
C LYS A 29 11.76 6.64 6.21
N LYS A 30 11.36 6.63 7.48
CA LYS A 30 9.97 6.90 7.91
C LYS A 30 9.37 8.18 7.32
N GLY A 31 10.16 9.26 7.27
CA GLY A 31 9.72 10.53 6.68
C GLY A 31 9.35 10.43 5.20
N PHE A 32 10.07 9.62 4.42
CA PHE A 32 9.78 9.42 2.99
C PHE A 32 8.53 8.57 2.78
N ILE A 33 8.25 7.62 3.68
CA ILE A 33 7.01 6.84 3.67
C ILE A 33 5.83 7.79 3.92
N VAL A 34 5.86 8.56 5.02
CA VAL A 34 4.77 9.48 5.40
C VAL A 34 4.52 10.55 4.35
N GLN A 35 5.57 11.16 3.80
CA GLN A 35 5.45 12.18 2.75
C GLN A 35 4.79 11.65 1.46
N ASN A 36 4.68 10.33 1.30
CA ASN A 36 4.11 9.69 0.13
C ASN A 36 2.88 8.84 0.43
N ILE A 37 2.38 8.89 1.67
CA ILE A 37 1.05 8.36 1.98
C ILE A 37 0.03 9.46 1.65
N GLY A 38 -0.64 9.30 0.52
CA GLY A 38 -1.70 10.21 0.08
C GLY A 38 -1.25 11.63 -0.27
N PHE A 39 -2.21 12.54 -0.19
CA PHE A 39 -2.06 13.95 -0.56
C PHE A 39 -2.11 14.92 0.64
N SER A 40 -2.39 14.41 1.85
CA SER A 40 -2.47 15.21 3.08
C SER A 40 -1.95 14.45 4.31
N GLN A 41 -1.53 15.18 5.34
CA GLN A 41 -1.09 14.56 6.60
C GLN A 41 -2.19 13.74 7.28
N GLU A 42 -3.46 14.11 7.08
CA GLU A 42 -4.61 13.38 7.60
C GLU A 42 -4.74 11.98 7.03
N THR A 43 -4.25 11.77 5.81
CA THR A 43 -4.35 10.48 5.11
C THR A 43 -3.65 9.36 5.88
N ALA A 44 -2.50 9.66 6.48
CA ALA A 44 -1.77 8.69 7.29
C ALA A 44 -2.58 8.26 8.52
N TYR A 45 -3.33 9.17 9.14
CA TYR A 45 -4.18 8.85 10.29
C TYR A 45 -5.46 8.11 9.89
N ARG A 46 -6.06 8.46 8.73
CA ARG A 46 -7.16 7.68 8.15
C ARG A 46 -6.75 6.23 7.87
N MET A 47 -5.54 6.02 7.36
CA MET A 47 -4.99 4.68 7.17
C MET A 47 -4.90 3.88 8.48
N LEU A 48 -4.47 4.50 9.58
CA LEU A 48 -4.46 3.82 10.88
C LEU A 48 -5.88 3.41 11.31
N ALA A 49 -6.87 4.28 11.09
CA ALA A 49 -8.28 3.99 11.38
C ALA A 49 -8.77 2.76 10.62
N ILE A 50 -8.41 2.66 9.34
CA ILE A 50 -8.78 1.53 8.48
C ILE A 50 -8.11 0.25 8.97
N PHE A 51 -6.80 0.31 9.27
CA PHE A 51 -6.08 -0.85 9.79
C PHE A 51 -6.64 -1.33 11.12
N GLU A 52 -6.98 -0.44 12.05
CA GLU A 52 -7.57 -0.82 13.33
C GLU A 52 -8.95 -1.45 13.13
N ARG A 53 -9.81 -0.80 12.33
CA ARG A 53 -11.16 -1.29 12.02
C ARG A 53 -11.14 -2.69 11.43
N LEU A 54 -10.16 -3.00 10.57
CA LEU A 54 -10.03 -4.30 9.93
C LEU A 54 -9.31 -5.35 10.80
N GLY A 55 -8.76 -4.96 11.95
CA GLY A 55 -7.94 -5.85 12.78
C GLY A 55 -6.54 -6.13 12.20
N LEU A 56 -6.03 -5.25 11.32
CA LEU A 56 -4.67 -5.30 10.80
C LEU A 56 -3.65 -4.70 11.80
N LEU A 57 -4.12 -3.90 12.75
CA LEU A 57 -3.33 -3.45 13.87
C LEU A 57 -4.13 -3.52 15.16
N VAL A 58 -3.42 -3.52 16.28
CA VAL A 58 -3.99 -3.43 17.62
C VAL A 58 -3.23 -2.39 18.44
N ILE A 59 -3.93 -1.77 19.39
CA ILE A 59 -3.34 -0.86 20.37
C ILE A 59 -3.44 -1.51 21.75
N GLU A 60 -2.30 -1.94 22.27
CA GLU A 60 -2.20 -2.59 23.58
C GLU A 60 -1.17 -1.85 24.43
N ASN A 61 -1.49 -1.59 25.70
CA ASN A 61 -0.59 -0.90 26.64
C ASN A 61 0.00 0.41 26.07
N ASN A 62 -0.86 1.18 25.38
CA ASN A 62 -0.48 2.41 24.69
C ASN A 62 0.62 2.24 23.61
N LYS A 63 0.83 1.04 23.06
CA LYS A 63 1.68 0.80 21.89
C LYS A 63 0.86 0.23 20.74
N LEU A 64 1.12 0.72 19.54
CA LEU A 64 0.53 0.18 18.32
C LEU A 64 1.41 -0.95 17.79
N ARG A 65 0.79 -2.07 17.40
CA ARG A 65 1.46 -3.19 16.74
C ARG A 65 0.64 -3.70 15.58
N LEU A 66 1.30 -4.19 14.54
CA LEU A 66 0.62 -4.94 13.48
C LEU A 66 0.25 -6.33 13.99
N THR A 67 -0.95 -6.78 13.64
CA THR A 67 -1.36 -8.19 13.80
C THR A 67 -0.64 -9.06 12.78
N SER A 68 -0.85 -10.39 12.84
CA SER A 68 -0.25 -11.29 11.85
C SER A 68 -0.74 -10.99 10.43
N GLU A 69 -2.00 -10.60 10.32
CA GLU A 69 -2.72 -10.20 9.13
C GLU A 69 -2.21 -8.85 8.62
N GLY A 70 -1.98 -7.88 9.53
CA GLY A 70 -1.35 -6.62 9.17
C GLY A 70 0.06 -6.76 8.64
N ARG A 71 0.86 -7.67 9.22
CA ARG A 71 2.20 -7.99 8.70
C ARG A 71 2.11 -8.59 7.29
N LYS A 72 1.25 -9.58 7.08
CA LYS A 72 0.99 -10.17 5.74
C LYS A 72 0.56 -9.09 4.73
N PHE A 73 -0.28 -8.16 5.15
CA PHE A 73 -0.70 -7.05 4.29
C PHE A 73 0.52 -6.20 3.84
N VAL A 74 1.36 -5.78 4.78
CA VAL A 74 2.57 -4.99 4.47
C VAL A 74 3.56 -5.78 3.60
N GLU A 75 3.70 -7.09 3.82
CA GLU A 75 4.52 -7.95 2.97
C GLU A 75 3.98 -8.01 1.53
N ASN A 76 2.67 -8.11 1.36
CA ASN A 76 2.01 -8.06 0.05
C ASN A 76 2.15 -6.71 -0.64
N VAL A 77 2.09 -5.61 0.13
CA VAL A 77 2.43 -4.28 -0.38
C VAL A 77 3.86 -4.26 -0.91
N LEU A 78 4.81 -4.83 -0.17
CA LEU A 78 6.22 -4.91 -0.60
C LEU A 78 6.43 -5.77 -1.85
N ASP A 79 5.58 -6.77 -2.11
CA ASP A 79 5.61 -7.51 -3.38
C ASP A 79 5.22 -6.63 -4.57
N VAL A 80 4.25 -5.74 -4.40
CA VAL A 80 3.85 -4.76 -5.44
C VAL A 80 4.94 -3.70 -5.61
N VAL A 81 5.53 -3.22 -4.51
CA VAL A 81 6.71 -2.32 -4.53
C VAL A 81 7.85 -2.96 -5.31
N SER A 82 8.12 -4.25 -5.10
CA SER A 82 9.17 -4.98 -5.84
C SER A 82 8.93 -4.96 -7.35
N GLN A 83 7.70 -5.25 -7.78
CA GLN A 83 7.32 -5.22 -9.20
C GLN A 83 7.54 -3.84 -9.81
N ILE A 84 7.16 -2.77 -9.12
CA ILE A 84 7.36 -1.39 -9.58
C ILE A 84 8.85 -1.07 -9.69
N LYS A 85 9.67 -1.37 -8.68
CA LYS A 85 11.12 -1.07 -8.73
C LYS A 85 11.87 -1.91 -9.76
N ASN A 86 11.35 -3.09 -10.10
CA ASN A 86 11.89 -3.92 -11.17
C ASN A 86 11.57 -3.31 -12.54
N GLU A 87 10.34 -2.85 -12.74
CA GLU A 87 9.86 -2.24 -13.99
C GLU A 87 10.41 -0.81 -14.21
N PHE A 88 10.63 -0.05 -13.13
CA PHE A 88 11.10 1.33 -13.18
C PHE A 88 12.42 1.47 -12.41
N PRO A 89 13.57 1.30 -13.09
CA PRO A 89 14.89 1.30 -12.45
C PRO A 89 15.23 2.59 -11.69
N THR A 90 14.63 3.72 -12.06
CA THR A 90 14.78 5.03 -11.40
C THR A 90 14.49 4.97 -9.90
N TYR A 91 13.61 4.07 -9.45
CA TYR A 91 13.28 3.92 -8.03
C TYR A 91 14.24 2.97 -7.29
N ARG A 92 15.21 2.32 -7.93
CA ARG A 92 16.05 1.32 -7.23
C ARG A 92 16.96 1.93 -6.16
N TYR A 93 17.61 3.05 -6.46
CA TYR A 93 18.74 3.55 -5.65
C TYR A 93 18.41 4.73 -4.73
N TYR A 94 17.36 5.51 -5.03
CA TYR A 94 17.06 6.75 -4.29
C TYR A 94 15.60 6.87 -3.85
N ASP A 95 14.86 5.77 -3.83
CA ASP A 95 13.46 5.78 -3.41
C ASP A 95 13.28 6.06 -1.92
N TYR A 96 14.13 5.50 -1.05
CA TYR A 96 14.06 5.66 0.42
C TYR A 96 12.68 5.39 1.06
N GLY A 97 11.76 4.70 0.37
CA GLY A 97 10.41 4.40 0.85
C GLY A 97 9.29 5.23 0.23
N ARG A 98 9.54 6.06 -0.81
CA ARG A 98 8.47 6.82 -1.49
C ARG A 98 7.47 5.90 -2.17
N VAL A 99 7.94 4.93 -2.96
CA VAL A 99 7.09 3.92 -3.61
C VAL A 99 6.33 3.11 -2.56
N LEU A 100 6.97 2.73 -1.46
CA LEU A 100 6.30 2.03 -0.36
C LEU A 100 5.14 2.88 0.20
N GLY A 101 5.35 4.18 0.47
CA GLY A 101 4.29 5.08 0.93
C GLY A 101 3.13 5.18 -0.06
N ARG A 102 3.42 5.33 -1.36
CA ARG A 102 2.40 5.42 -2.42
C ARG A 102 1.55 4.16 -2.51
N ILE A 103 2.19 3.00 -2.48
CA ILE A 103 1.47 1.72 -2.60
C ILE A 103 0.74 1.36 -1.32
N LEU A 104 1.30 1.68 -0.14
CA LEU A 104 0.55 1.58 1.11
C LEU A 104 -0.74 2.41 1.03
N TYR A 105 -0.65 3.66 0.57
CA TYR A 105 -1.83 4.51 0.39
C TYR A 105 -2.84 3.92 -0.60
N ALA A 106 -2.40 3.63 -1.84
CA ALA A 106 -3.28 3.12 -2.89
C ALA A 106 -4.03 1.85 -2.47
N LEU A 107 -3.34 0.95 -1.76
CA LEU A 107 -3.93 -0.30 -1.31
C LEU A 107 -4.71 -0.16 -0.01
N THR A 108 -4.48 0.86 0.80
CA THR A 108 -5.28 1.14 2.00
C THR A 108 -6.60 1.81 1.64
N ASP A 109 -6.58 2.79 0.75
CA ASP A 109 -7.80 3.51 0.38
C ASP A 109 -8.86 2.56 -0.21
N TRP A 110 -8.39 1.60 -1.01
CA TRP A 110 -9.21 0.49 -1.49
C TRP A 110 -9.94 -0.28 -0.38
N GLN A 111 -9.32 -0.39 0.81
CA GLN A 111 -9.86 -1.15 1.94
C GLN A 111 -11.05 -0.51 2.63
N ASN A 112 -11.38 0.75 2.34
CA ASN A 112 -12.59 1.38 2.85
C ASN A 112 -13.86 0.59 2.50
N LYS A 113 -13.78 -0.29 1.50
CA LYS A 113 -14.88 -1.17 1.05
C LYS A 113 -14.96 -2.52 1.76
N PHE A 114 -13.93 -2.95 2.49
CA PHE A 114 -13.89 -4.26 3.14
C PHE A 114 -14.38 -4.20 4.58
N GLU A 115 -14.91 -5.31 5.08
CA GLU A 115 -15.36 -5.43 6.48
C GLU A 115 -14.33 -6.13 7.37
N THR A 116 -13.48 -7.00 6.79
CA THR A 116 -12.54 -7.84 7.55
C THR A 116 -11.14 -7.88 6.95
N ALA A 117 -10.13 -8.21 7.77
CA ALA A 117 -8.77 -8.46 7.30
C ALA A 117 -8.69 -9.59 6.27
N ASP A 118 -9.47 -10.67 6.42
CA ASP A 118 -9.45 -11.81 5.51
C ASP A 118 -9.95 -11.45 4.11
N GLU A 119 -11.05 -10.69 4.04
CA GLU A 119 -11.59 -10.16 2.78
C GLU A 119 -10.57 -9.24 2.09
N CYS A 120 -9.92 -8.37 2.86
CA CYS A 120 -8.85 -7.50 2.38
C CYS A 120 -7.68 -8.30 1.79
N LEU A 121 -7.15 -9.28 2.53
CA LEU A 121 -6.01 -10.08 2.09
C LEU A 121 -6.36 -10.95 0.88
N THR A 122 -7.56 -11.55 0.86
CA THR A 122 -8.06 -12.32 -0.29
C THR A 122 -8.18 -11.45 -1.54
N SER A 123 -8.70 -10.24 -1.39
CA SER A 123 -8.83 -9.28 -2.49
C SER A 123 -7.46 -8.83 -3.00
N LEU A 124 -6.51 -8.56 -2.10
CA LEU A 124 -5.14 -8.19 -2.46
C LEU A 124 -4.43 -9.31 -3.23
N GLU A 125 -4.60 -10.56 -2.85
CA GLU A 125 -4.07 -11.69 -3.60
C GLU A 125 -4.70 -11.83 -4.99
N ARG A 126 -6.01 -11.57 -5.12
CA ARG A 126 -6.67 -11.51 -6.43
C ARG A 126 -6.08 -10.40 -7.30
N LEU A 127 -5.87 -9.21 -6.75
CA LEU A 127 -5.24 -8.08 -7.44
C LEU A 127 -3.83 -8.45 -7.92
N LYS A 128 -2.97 -8.99 -7.04
CA LYS A 128 -1.61 -9.45 -7.40
C LYS A 128 -1.62 -10.46 -8.55
N ASN A 129 -2.53 -11.44 -8.50
CA ASN A 129 -2.69 -12.42 -9.57
C ASN A 129 -3.11 -11.78 -10.91
N MET A 130 -3.96 -10.76 -10.86
CA MET A 130 -4.37 -10.02 -12.06
C MET A 130 -3.24 -9.16 -12.63
N ILE A 131 -2.44 -8.52 -11.78
CA ILE A 131 -1.24 -7.79 -12.20
C ILE A 131 -0.28 -8.74 -12.95
N LYS A 132 -0.07 -9.95 -12.40
CA LYS A 132 0.75 -10.99 -13.03
C LYS A 132 0.16 -11.51 -14.35
N LYS A 133 -1.17 -11.54 -14.49
CA LYS A 133 -1.81 -11.89 -15.78
C LYS A 133 -1.62 -10.76 -16.79
N LEU A 134 -1.77 -9.50 -16.36
CA LEU A 134 -1.58 -8.33 -17.21
C LEU A 134 -0.15 -8.27 -17.76
N SER A 135 0.87 -8.54 -16.93
CA SER A 135 2.27 -8.55 -17.37
C SER A 135 2.58 -9.57 -18.46
N LYS A 136 1.81 -10.66 -18.55
CA LYS A 136 1.91 -11.67 -19.61
C LYS A 136 1.09 -11.32 -20.86
N ALA A 137 0.01 -10.57 -20.70
CA ALA A 137 -0.91 -10.25 -21.78
C ALA A 137 -0.48 -9.03 -22.59
N SER A 138 -0.03 -7.96 -21.92
CA SER A 138 0.51 -6.76 -22.55
C SER A 138 1.49 -6.07 -21.58
N HIS A 139 2.76 -6.02 -21.97
CA HIS A 139 3.81 -5.36 -21.16
C HIS A 139 3.55 -3.86 -21.04
N GLU A 140 3.04 -3.21 -22.08
CA GLU A 140 2.71 -1.78 -22.08
C GLU A 140 1.55 -1.46 -21.13
N ASN A 141 0.45 -2.23 -21.18
CA ASN A 141 -0.66 -2.06 -20.22
C ASN A 141 -0.22 -2.34 -18.78
N TYR A 142 0.63 -3.35 -18.58
CA TYR A 142 1.19 -3.65 -17.27
C TYR A 142 2.03 -2.49 -16.73
N ARG A 143 2.97 -1.98 -17.53
CA ARG A 143 3.81 -0.83 -17.17
C ARG A 143 2.97 0.40 -16.91
N TYR A 144 1.95 0.66 -17.73
CA TYR A 144 1.02 1.77 -17.54
C TYR A 144 0.24 1.65 -16.22
N TYR A 145 -0.31 0.47 -15.92
CA TYR A 145 -1.00 0.22 -14.65
C TYR A 145 -0.08 0.44 -13.44
N LEU A 146 1.15 -0.06 -13.47
CA LEU A 146 2.11 0.14 -12.38
C LEU A 146 2.48 1.61 -12.19
N SER A 147 2.57 2.40 -13.27
CA SER A 147 2.73 3.85 -13.19
C SER A 147 1.53 4.49 -12.51
N LEU A 148 0.31 4.11 -12.89
CA LEU A 148 -0.90 4.66 -12.29
C LEU A 148 -1.02 4.33 -10.80
N LEU A 149 -0.61 3.14 -10.35
CA LEU A 149 -0.56 2.83 -8.92
C LEU A 149 0.26 3.83 -8.08
N LEU A 150 1.23 4.53 -8.69
CA LEU A 150 2.03 5.55 -8.00
C LEU A 150 1.39 6.94 -7.97
N TRP A 151 0.58 7.26 -8.97
CA TRP A 151 0.18 8.64 -9.28
C TRP A 151 -1.32 8.87 -9.35
N TYR A 152 -2.12 7.80 -9.38
CA TYR A 152 -3.56 7.86 -9.48
C TYR A 152 -4.18 8.27 -8.15
N ASP A 153 -5.21 9.09 -8.23
CA ASP A 153 -5.92 9.59 -7.06
C ASP A 153 -7.05 8.63 -6.67
N PHE A 154 -6.69 7.59 -5.92
CA PHE A 154 -7.62 6.53 -5.51
C PHE A 154 -8.76 7.03 -4.62
N GLU A 155 -8.57 8.11 -3.87
CA GLU A 155 -9.59 8.70 -2.98
C GLU A 155 -10.79 9.26 -3.76
N ASN A 156 -10.53 9.79 -4.97
CA ASN A 156 -11.56 10.46 -5.78
C ASN A 156 -12.03 9.66 -7.00
N PHE A 157 -11.37 8.55 -7.33
CA PHE A 157 -11.65 7.80 -8.56
C PHE A 157 -11.79 6.28 -8.34
N ASP A 158 -11.32 5.47 -9.30
CA ASP A 158 -11.43 4.02 -9.25
C ASP A 158 -10.51 3.41 -8.20
N ASP A 159 -10.94 2.33 -7.55
CA ASP A 159 -10.02 1.52 -6.76
C ASP A 159 -9.00 0.76 -7.65
N PRO A 160 -7.89 0.25 -7.09
CA PRO A 160 -6.86 -0.45 -7.85
C PRO A 160 -7.38 -1.59 -8.73
N TYR A 161 -8.40 -2.31 -8.28
CA TYR A 161 -8.96 -3.44 -9.01
C TYR A 161 -9.78 -2.95 -10.23
N ALA A 162 -10.65 -1.97 -10.02
CA ALA A 162 -11.42 -1.34 -11.10
C ALA A 162 -10.51 -0.68 -12.14
N LEU A 163 -9.45 0.01 -11.68
CA LEU A 163 -8.44 0.62 -12.55
C LEU A 163 -7.72 -0.42 -13.41
N LEU A 164 -7.31 -1.54 -12.83
CA LEU A 164 -6.65 -2.63 -13.57
C LEU A 164 -7.54 -3.14 -14.71
N HIS A 165 -8.83 -3.37 -14.44
CA HIS A 165 -9.78 -3.82 -15.46
C HIS A 165 -9.95 -2.83 -16.61
N LYS A 166 -9.90 -1.52 -16.33
CA LYS A 166 -9.93 -0.48 -17.37
C LYS A 166 -8.66 -0.52 -18.21
N VAL A 167 -7.50 -0.56 -17.56
CA VAL A 167 -6.19 -0.61 -18.25
C VAL A 167 -6.05 -1.88 -19.10
N ALA A 168 -6.52 -3.02 -18.62
CA ALA A 168 -6.48 -4.29 -19.36
C ALA A 168 -7.24 -4.27 -20.70
N LYS A 169 -8.19 -3.34 -20.88
CA LYS A 169 -8.98 -3.18 -22.11
C LYS A 169 -8.39 -2.16 -23.08
N LEU A 170 -7.36 -1.42 -22.67
CA LEU A 170 -6.70 -0.46 -23.53
C LEU A 170 -5.90 -1.19 -24.62
N LYS A 171 -5.90 -0.59 -25.80
CA LYS A 171 -5.00 -0.95 -26.90
C LYS A 171 -3.89 0.09 -26.93
N LEU A 172 -3.00 0.00 -25.94
CA LEU A 172 -1.74 0.74 -25.94
C LEU A 172 -0.78 0.09 -26.93
#